data_AF-A0A2I0CW56-F1
#
_entry.id   AF-A0A2I0CW56-F1
#
_cell.length_a   1.000
_cell.length_b   1.000
_cell.length_c   1.000
_cell.angle_alpha   90.00
_cell.angle_beta   90.00
_cell.angle_gamma   90.00
#
_symmetry.space_group_name_H-M   'P 1'
#
loop_
_entity.id
_entity.type
_entity.pdbx_description
1 polymer ?
#
loop_
_entity_poly.entity_id
_entity_poly.type
_entity_poly.pdbx_seq_one_letter_code
_entity_poly.pdbx_strand_id
1 'polypeptide(L)'
;NKMDLVPHAQEKIRKILASKTVIYKKKGETDKALDCINTLLVNEPSSYSLLSEKASLLTKLGRTAEAAEVQKLADANKPVAETPDLGGCLIATATFGSSLSAEVQQLRDFRQNTIYSSAAGTEFMFAFNAWYYSFSPHVADFIRANSWTRPPMQCILTPLISILSLAKSASLAFAPHTELSAVIAGLIASSLISLVYLFPIVLILQATARQYQRSVTGPALVKTLLGLGVFSSLLLLCGYFFSIRLLHLVGSSLFVISVFLVSAFGAALICDRWIVTRTGNESMG
;
A
#
# COMPACT_ATOMS: atom_id res chain seq x y z
N ASN A 1 -12.23 8.98 -49.91
CA ASN A 1 -10.96 9.69 -50.14
C ASN A 1 -10.34 9.99 -48.77
N LYS A 2 -9.58 9.04 -48.21
CA LYS A 2 -8.88 9.21 -46.92
C LYS A 2 -7.69 10.12 -47.19
N MET A 3 -7.86 11.40 -46.90
CA MET A 3 -6.75 12.34 -46.88
C MET A 3 -5.98 12.01 -45.60
N ASP A 4 -4.91 11.23 -45.72
CA ASP A 4 -3.98 10.95 -44.64
C ASP A 4 -3.31 12.27 -44.24
N LEU A 5 -3.98 13.00 -43.35
CA LEU A 5 -3.48 14.21 -42.73
C LEU A 5 -2.18 13.85 -42.00
N VAL A 6 -1.12 14.60 -42.33
CA VAL A 6 0.19 14.54 -41.69
C VAL A 6 0.02 14.45 -40.16
N PRO A 7 0.75 13.58 -39.45
CA PRO A 7 0.59 13.35 -37.99
C PRO A 7 0.57 14.65 -37.16
N HIS A 8 1.31 15.67 -37.61
CA HIS A 8 1.35 16.99 -37.00
C HIS A 8 0.02 17.77 -37.09
N ALA A 9 -0.72 17.62 -38.18
CA ALA A 9 -2.04 18.25 -38.37
C ALA A 9 -3.11 17.57 -37.51
N GLN A 10 -3.06 16.25 -37.36
CA GLN A 10 -3.97 15.49 -36.49
C GLN A 10 -3.80 15.88 -35.02
N GLU A 11 -2.56 16.06 -34.56
CA GLU A 11 -2.28 16.49 -33.18
C GLU A 11 -2.80 17.92 -32.89
N LYS A 12 -2.72 18.82 -33.86
CA LYS A 12 -3.25 20.17 -33.73
C LYS A 12 -4.79 20.17 -33.65
N ILE A 13 -5.45 19.35 -34.47
CA ILE A 13 -6.91 19.16 -34.45
C ILE A 13 -7.35 18.56 -33.11
N ARG A 14 -6.62 17.57 -32.60
CA ARG A 14 -6.87 16.96 -31.29
C ARG A 14 -6.86 18.00 -30.16
N LYS A 15 -5.82 18.84 -30.08
CA LYS A 15 -5.72 19.89 -29.06
C LYS A 15 -6.87 20.89 -29.15
N ILE A 16 -7.26 21.27 -30.37
CA ILE A 16 -8.39 22.18 -30.60
C ILE A 16 -9.70 21.55 -30.13
N LEU A 17 -9.98 20.30 -30.52
CA LEU A 17 -11.20 19.60 -30.12
C LEU A 17 -11.27 19.41 -28.60
N ALA A 18 -10.17 19.00 -27.95
CA ALA A 18 -10.10 18.90 -26.50
C ALA A 18 -10.40 20.24 -25.80
N SER A 19 -9.84 21.34 -26.29
CA SER A 19 -10.11 22.68 -25.75
C SER A 19 -11.58 23.10 -25.94
N LYS A 20 -12.18 22.80 -27.10
CA LYS A 20 -13.60 23.07 -27.38
C LYS A 20 -14.52 22.29 -26.46
N THR A 21 -14.23 21.01 -26.20
CA THR A 21 -15.01 20.19 -25.26
C THR A 21 -15.10 20.84 -23.88
N VAL A 22 -13.97 21.35 -23.36
CA VAL A 22 -13.92 22.06 -22.07
C VAL A 22 -14.75 23.34 -22.09
N ILE A 23 -14.67 24.11 -23.18
CA ILE A 23 -15.42 25.37 -23.33
C ILE A 23 -16.93 25.11 -23.38
N TYR A 24 -17.38 24.15 -24.21
CA TYR A 24 -18.81 23.82 -24.31
C TYR A 24 -19.38 23.28 -23.01
N LYS A 25 -18.61 22.47 -22.28
CA LYS A 25 -18.96 22.00 -20.93
C LYS A 25 -19.13 23.15 -19.94
N LYS A 26 -18.25 24.16 -19.96
CA LYS A 26 -18.39 25.37 -19.12
C LYS A 26 -19.60 26.23 -19.49
N LYS A 27 -20.01 26.20 -20.76
CA LYS A 27 -21.20 26.90 -21.26
C LYS A 27 -22.52 26.13 -21.07
N GLY A 28 -22.48 24.89 -20.58
CA GLY A 28 -23.65 24.03 -20.45
C GLY A 28 -24.14 23.42 -21.78
N GLU A 29 -23.40 23.62 -22.88
CA GLU A 29 -23.72 23.13 -24.21
C GLU A 29 -23.31 21.65 -24.37
N THR A 30 -24.00 20.77 -23.64
CA THR A 30 -23.65 19.35 -23.46
C THR A 30 -23.65 18.56 -24.77
N ASP A 31 -24.55 18.86 -25.70
CA ASP A 31 -24.62 18.20 -27.02
C ASP A 31 -23.40 18.52 -27.91
N LYS A 32 -22.93 19.77 -27.89
CA LYS A 32 -21.74 20.17 -28.66
C LYS A 32 -20.46 19.62 -28.06
N ALA A 33 -20.41 19.47 -26.73
CA ALA A 33 -19.31 18.77 -26.07
C ALA A 33 -19.29 17.28 -26.45
N LEU A 34 -20.45 16.64 -26.53
CA LEU A 34 -20.57 15.23 -26.93
C LEU A 34 -20.12 15.00 -28.39
N ASP A 35 -20.45 15.92 -29.30
CA ASP A 35 -20.02 15.86 -30.70
C ASP A 35 -18.49 15.97 -30.86
N CYS A 36 -17.86 16.87 -30.08
CA CYS A 36 -16.40 16.99 -30.04
C CYS A 36 -15.75 15.69 -29.56
N ILE A 37 -16.31 15.03 -28.54
CA ILE A 37 -15.79 13.76 -28.01
C ILE A 37 -16.00 12.61 -29.02
N ASN A 38 -17.16 12.52 -29.67
CA ASN A 38 -17.39 11.51 -30.71
C ASN A 38 -16.36 11.64 -31.84
N THR A 39 -16.03 12.87 -32.24
CA THR A 39 -15.00 13.15 -33.25
C THR A 39 -13.60 12.72 -32.78
N LEU A 40 -13.28 12.92 -31.49
CA LEU A 40 -12.01 12.48 -30.91
C LEU A 40 -11.91 10.93 -30.84
N LEU A 41 -13.00 10.26 -30.49
CA LEU A 41 -13.07 8.80 -30.36
C LEU A 41 -12.91 8.06 -31.70
N VAL A 42 -13.19 8.71 -32.85
CA VAL A 42 -12.89 8.14 -34.18
C VAL A 42 -11.39 7.86 -34.34
N ASN A 43 -10.55 8.72 -33.76
CA ASN A 43 -9.09 8.58 -33.82
C ASN A 43 -8.51 7.83 -32.62
N GLU A 44 -9.22 7.83 -31.48
CA GLU A 44 -8.78 7.18 -30.23
C GLU A 44 -9.89 6.31 -29.60
N PRO A 45 -10.28 5.21 -30.24
CA PRO A 45 -11.46 4.43 -29.85
C PRO A 45 -11.33 3.78 -28.46
N SER A 46 -10.10 3.50 -28.02
CA SER A 46 -9.81 2.85 -26.74
C SER A 46 -9.41 3.83 -25.63
N SER A 47 -9.59 5.15 -25.83
CA SER A 47 -9.20 6.16 -24.85
C SER A 47 -10.19 6.20 -23.68
N TYR A 48 -9.79 5.70 -22.51
CA TYR A 48 -10.59 5.71 -21.28
C TYR A 48 -11.11 7.11 -20.91
N SER A 49 -10.25 8.13 -20.97
CA SER A 49 -10.63 9.49 -20.56
C SER A 49 -11.77 10.03 -21.41
N LEU A 50 -11.73 9.80 -22.71
CA LEU A 50 -12.77 10.20 -23.66
C LEU A 50 -14.05 9.36 -23.48
N LEU A 51 -13.92 8.05 -23.28
CA LEU A 51 -15.07 7.16 -23.04
C LEU A 51 -15.79 7.49 -21.73
N SER A 52 -15.05 7.73 -20.65
CA SER A 52 -15.61 8.12 -19.35
C SER A 52 -16.28 9.50 -19.42
N GLU A 53 -15.67 10.46 -20.11
CA GLU A 53 -16.27 11.78 -20.29
C GLU A 53 -17.53 11.72 -21.17
N LYS A 54 -17.55 10.88 -22.21
CA LYS A 54 -18.74 10.59 -23.01
C LYS A 54 -19.88 10.01 -22.16
N ALA A 55 -19.60 9.02 -21.31
CA ALA A 55 -20.59 8.44 -20.41
C ALA A 55 -21.21 9.51 -19.48
N SER A 56 -20.37 10.38 -18.91
CA SER A 56 -20.83 11.49 -18.05
C SER A 56 -21.75 12.48 -18.77
N LEU A 57 -21.42 12.87 -20.02
CA LEU A 57 -22.26 13.77 -20.81
C LEU A 57 -23.60 13.10 -21.18
N LEU A 58 -23.58 11.81 -21.54
CA LEU A 58 -24.80 11.06 -21.84
C LEU A 58 -25.73 10.94 -20.62
N THR A 59 -25.19 10.75 -19.41
CA THR A 59 -25.97 10.79 -18.17
C THR A 59 -26.63 12.15 -17.95
N LYS A 60 -25.90 13.26 -18.21
CA LYS A 60 -26.46 14.62 -18.09
C LYS A 60 -27.58 14.91 -19.10
N LEU A 61 -27.56 14.24 -20.25
CA LEU A 61 -28.60 14.32 -21.28
C LEU A 61 -29.78 13.36 -21.03
N GLY A 62 -29.79 12.61 -19.93
CA GLY A 62 -30.84 11.62 -19.64
C GLY A 62 -30.74 10.32 -20.45
N ARG A 63 -29.67 10.14 -21.24
CA ARG A 63 -29.42 8.95 -22.09
C ARG A 63 -28.71 7.85 -21.28
N THR A 64 -29.36 7.40 -20.21
CA THR A 64 -28.76 6.54 -19.18
C THR A 64 -28.41 5.13 -19.67
N ALA A 65 -29.21 4.55 -20.57
CA ALA A 65 -28.92 3.24 -21.16
C ALA A 65 -27.62 3.25 -21.99
N GLU A 66 -27.46 4.27 -22.84
CA GLU A 66 -26.25 4.46 -23.65
C GLU A 66 -25.04 4.80 -22.78
N ALA A 67 -25.24 5.61 -21.72
CA ALA A 67 -24.19 5.93 -20.77
C ALA A 67 -23.65 4.66 -20.07
N ALA A 68 -24.52 3.73 -19.69
CA ALA A 68 -24.13 2.48 -19.04
C ALA A 68 -23.31 1.56 -19.95
N GLU A 69 -23.64 1.50 -21.24
CA GLU A 69 -22.89 0.72 -22.23
C GLU A 69 -21.50 1.33 -22.48
N VAL A 70 -21.44 2.65 -22.68
CA VAL A 70 -20.17 3.38 -22.86
C VAL A 70 -19.31 3.27 -21.60
N GLN A 71 -19.91 3.28 -20.41
CA GLN A 71 -19.18 3.10 -19.15
C GLN A 71 -18.55 1.71 -19.04
N LYS A 72 -19.27 0.64 -19.44
CA LYS A 72 -18.68 -0.71 -19.50
C LYS A 72 -17.49 -0.79 -20.45
N LEU A 73 -17.58 -0.13 -21.61
CA LEU A 73 -16.46 -0.04 -22.57
C LEU A 73 -15.29 0.80 -22.03
N ALA A 74 -15.58 1.86 -21.27
CA ALA A 74 -14.56 2.64 -20.57
C ALA A 74 -13.87 1.79 -19.50
N ASP A 75 -14.63 1.03 -18.70
CA ASP A 75 -14.11 0.20 -17.62
C ASP A 75 -13.22 -0.93 -18.15
N ALA A 76 -13.57 -1.52 -19.30
CA ALA A 76 -12.74 -2.52 -19.99
C ALA A 76 -11.41 -1.94 -20.54
N ASN A 77 -11.41 -0.67 -20.93
CA ASN A 77 -10.23 0.05 -21.47
C ASN A 77 -9.59 0.98 -20.44
N LYS A 78 -10.00 0.91 -19.17
CA LYS A 78 -9.45 1.71 -18.11
C LYS A 78 -7.96 1.39 -18.08
N PRO A 79 -7.05 2.33 -18.43
CA PRO A 79 -5.66 2.13 -18.12
C PRO A 79 -5.64 1.81 -16.63
N VAL A 80 -4.82 0.85 -16.21
CA VAL A 80 -4.54 0.62 -14.78
C VAL A 80 -3.81 1.86 -14.28
N ALA A 81 -4.55 2.95 -14.18
CA ALA A 81 -4.13 4.27 -13.81
C ALA A 81 -4.27 4.29 -12.31
N GLU A 82 -3.10 4.26 -11.69
CA GLU A 82 -2.82 5.04 -10.50
C GLU A 82 -3.74 6.25 -10.48
N THR A 83 -4.69 6.23 -9.54
CA THR A 83 -5.42 7.41 -9.13
C THR A 83 -4.41 8.51 -8.83
N PRO A 84 -4.44 9.65 -9.53
CA PRO A 84 -3.69 10.83 -9.14
C PRO A 84 -4.43 11.46 -7.96
N ASP A 85 -4.40 10.79 -6.81
CA ASP A 85 -4.55 11.41 -5.50
C ASP A 85 -4.11 10.43 -4.40
N LEU A 86 -3.07 10.81 -3.65
CA LEU A 86 -2.76 10.37 -2.27
C LEU A 86 -2.25 8.94 -1.98
N GLY A 87 -1.84 8.12 -2.97
CA GLY A 87 -1.56 6.68 -2.75
C GLY A 87 -0.18 6.12 -3.09
N GLY A 88 0.90 6.91 -3.22
CA GLY A 88 2.21 6.43 -3.66
C GLY A 88 3.18 5.98 -2.54
N CYS A 89 4.09 5.06 -2.85
CA CYS A 89 5.23 4.73 -1.97
C CYS A 89 6.31 5.84 -2.04
N LEU A 90 6.02 7.05 -1.54
CA LEU A 90 6.81 8.28 -1.73
C LEU A 90 8.30 8.12 -1.40
N ILE A 91 8.59 7.54 -0.24
CA ILE A 91 9.97 7.33 0.23
C ILE A 91 10.70 6.33 -0.68
N ALA A 92 10.02 5.27 -1.12
CA ALA A 92 10.61 4.29 -2.02
C ALA A 92 10.87 4.91 -3.40
N THR A 93 9.91 5.66 -3.96
CA THR A 93 10.08 6.39 -5.21
C THR A 93 11.24 7.39 -5.14
N ALA A 94 11.40 8.12 -4.04
CA ALA A 94 12.52 9.04 -3.86
C ALA A 94 13.87 8.32 -3.76
N THR A 95 13.89 7.14 -3.12
CA THR A 95 15.08 6.32 -2.91
C THR A 95 15.56 5.61 -4.19
N PHE A 96 14.64 5.02 -4.95
CA PHE A 96 14.94 4.26 -6.18
C PHE A 96 14.83 5.12 -7.45
N GLY A 97 14.39 6.37 -7.33
CA GLY A 97 14.39 7.37 -8.40
C GLY A 97 13.22 7.29 -9.38
N SER A 98 12.42 6.23 -9.35
CA SER A 98 11.24 6.07 -10.21
C SER A 98 10.13 5.33 -9.48
N SER A 99 8.87 5.75 -9.72
CA SER A 99 7.68 5.02 -9.24
C SER A 99 7.45 3.71 -10.00
N LEU A 100 8.12 3.55 -11.14
CA LEU A 100 8.07 2.36 -11.99
C LEU A 100 9.26 1.43 -11.78
N SER A 101 10.13 1.70 -10.79
CA SER A 101 11.22 0.77 -10.45
C SER A 101 10.64 -0.57 -9.97
N ALA A 102 11.38 -1.66 -10.19
CA ALA A 102 10.94 -3.00 -9.83
C ALA A 102 10.61 -3.11 -8.33
N GLU A 103 11.39 -2.43 -7.50
CA GLU A 103 11.23 -2.35 -6.04
C GLU A 103 9.92 -1.69 -5.64
N VAL A 104 9.58 -0.54 -6.26
CA VAL A 104 8.34 0.18 -5.97
C VAL A 104 7.14 -0.61 -6.47
N GLN A 105 7.27 -1.30 -7.62
CA GLN A 105 6.21 -2.17 -8.14
C GLN A 105 5.94 -3.36 -7.22
N GLN A 106 6.97 -3.98 -6.65
CA GLN A 106 6.79 -5.05 -5.67
C GLN A 106 5.96 -4.60 -4.45
N LEU A 107 6.24 -3.40 -3.91
CA LEU A 107 5.47 -2.83 -2.82
C LEU A 107 4.01 -2.59 -3.22
N ARG A 108 3.79 -2.03 -4.42
CA ARG A 108 2.46 -1.78 -4.96
C ARG A 108 1.69 -3.08 -5.16
N ASP A 109 2.33 -4.10 -5.71
CA ASP A 109 1.71 -5.40 -5.97
C ASP A 109 1.32 -6.09 -4.68
N PHE A 110 2.18 -6.05 -3.65
CA PHE A 110 1.86 -6.57 -2.33
C PHE A 110 0.65 -5.84 -1.75
N ARG A 111 0.68 -4.50 -1.77
CA ARG A 111 -0.43 -3.68 -1.27
C ARG A 111 -1.74 -3.96 -2.00
N GLN A 112 -1.71 -3.98 -3.34
CA GLN A 112 -2.91 -4.06 -4.15
C GLN A 112 -3.51 -5.47 -4.18
N ASN A 113 -2.66 -6.49 -4.37
CA ASN A 113 -3.15 -7.85 -4.61
C ASN A 113 -3.27 -8.68 -3.33
N THR A 114 -2.54 -8.31 -2.27
CA THR A 114 -2.55 -9.06 -1.00
C THR A 114 -3.28 -8.31 0.11
N ILE A 115 -3.03 -7.01 0.28
CA ILE A 115 -3.59 -6.27 1.41
C ILE A 115 -4.99 -5.73 1.10
N TYR A 116 -5.16 -5.01 -0.01
CA TYR A 116 -6.46 -4.45 -0.41
C TYR A 116 -7.49 -5.49 -0.88
N SER A 117 -7.11 -6.76 -1.01
CA SER A 117 -8.05 -7.84 -1.33
C SER A 117 -8.88 -8.32 -0.13
N SER A 118 -8.62 -7.80 1.08
CA SER A 118 -9.37 -8.09 2.31
C SER A 118 -9.91 -6.83 2.97
N ALA A 119 -10.97 -6.97 3.77
CA ALA A 119 -11.52 -5.91 4.60
C ALA A 119 -10.55 -5.53 5.73
N ALA A 120 -9.97 -6.53 6.42
CA ALA A 120 -8.97 -6.28 7.45
C ALA A 120 -7.75 -5.50 6.91
N GLY A 121 -7.24 -5.89 5.73
CA GLY A 121 -6.12 -5.20 5.09
C GLY A 121 -6.49 -3.81 4.56
N THR A 122 -7.70 -3.62 4.05
CA THR A 122 -8.18 -2.31 3.58
C THR A 122 -8.28 -1.30 4.73
N GLU A 123 -8.86 -1.71 5.86
CA GLU A 123 -8.96 -0.85 7.04
C GLU A 123 -7.60 -0.62 7.71
N PHE A 124 -6.72 -1.62 7.73
CA PHE A 124 -5.33 -1.41 8.13
C PHE A 124 -4.64 -0.35 7.26
N MET A 125 -4.79 -0.43 5.93
CA MET A 125 -4.21 0.55 5.01
C MET A 125 -4.78 1.95 5.22
N PHE A 126 -6.03 2.09 5.63
CA PHE A 126 -6.58 3.38 6.01
C PHE A 126 -5.81 3.99 7.20
N ALA A 127 -5.61 3.24 8.28
CA ALA A 127 -4.83 3.70 9.43
C ALA A 127 -3.35 3.95 9.09
N PHE A 128 -2.74 3.01 8.36
CA PHE A 128 -1.35 3.09 7.93
C PHE A 128 -1.11 4.31 7.04
N ASN A 129 -1.97 4.58 6.06
CA ASN A 129 -1.83 5.71 5.17
C ASN A 129 -1.94 7.04 5.93
N ALA A 130 -2.87 7.16 6.87
CA ALA A 130 -2.98 8.35 7.71
C ALA A 130 -1.68 8.65 8.47
N TRP A 131 -1.06 7.60 9.04
CA TRP A 131 0.23 7.72 9.70
C TRP A 131 1.37 8.00 8.71
N TYR A 132 1.49 7.23 7.62
CA TYR A 132 2.58 7.30 6.66
C TYR A 132 2.63 8.65 5.93
N TYR A 133 1.50 9.16 5.45
CA TYR A 133 1.46 10.43 4.73
C TYR A 133 1.57 11.66 5.64
N SER A 134 1.49 11.50 6.96
CA SER A 134 1.75 12.60 7.90
C SER A 134 3.20 13.10 7.86
N PHE A 135 4.15 12.23 7.52
CA PHE A 135 5.59 12.57 7.53
C PHE A 135 6.32 12.23 6.22
N SER A 136 5.85 11.24 5.46
CA SER A 136 6.57 10.75 4.27
C SER A 136 6.83 11.78 3.17
N PRO A 137 5.98 12.81 2.92
CA PRO A 137 6.30 13.83 1.92
C PRO A 137 7.60 14.58 2.25
N HIS A 138 7.74 15.03 3.50
CA HIS A 138 8.93 15.74 3.97
C HIS A 138 10.19 14.89 3.85
N VAL A 139 10.10 13.61 4.20
CA VAL A 139 11.23 12.67 4.06
C VAL A 139 11.57 12.42 2.58
N ALA A 140 10.56 12.25 1.73
CA ALA A 140 10.77 12.04 0.30
C ALA A 140 11.42 13.25 -0.37
N ASP A 141 10.99 14.46 -0.03
CA ASP A 141 11.59 15.71 -0.54
C ASP A 141 13.04 15.87 -0.08
N PHE A 142 13.33 15.52 1.18
CA PHE A 142 14.70 15.50 1.68
C PHE A 142 15.61 14.54 0.90
N ILE A 143 15.13 13.33 0.58
CA ILE A 143 15.87 12.34 -0.22
C ILE A 143 16.06 12.80 -1.66
N ARG A 144 15.07 13.48 -2.25
CA ARG A 144 15.18 14.04 -3.60
C ARG A 144 16.22 15.15 -3.67
N ALA A 145 16.26 16.01 -2.66
CA ALA A 145 17.21 17.11 -2.56
C ALA A 145 18.65 16.63 -2.31
N ASN A 146 18.83 15.48 -1.64
CA ASN A 146 20.13 14.98 -1.22
C ASN A 146 20.44 13.61 -1.84
N SER A 147 21.19 13.58 -2.95
CA SER A 147 21.57 12.32 -3.62
C SER A 147 22.34 11.36 -2.71
N TRP A 148 23.12 11.87 -1.76
CA TRP A 148 23.90 11.09 -0.80
C TRP A 148 23.05 10.27 0.18
N THR A 149 21.76 10.59 0.36
CA THR A 149 20.87 9.84 1.26
C THR A 149 20.25 8.61 0.58
N ARG A 150 20.35 8.47 -0.74
CA ARG A 150 19.76 7.32 -1.45
C ARG A 150 20.43 5.99 -1.09
N PRO A 151 21.76 5.83 -1.10
CA PRO A 151 22.40 4.56 -0.73
C PRO A 151 22.02 4.02 0.66
N PRO A 152 22.04 4.82 1.75
CA PRO A 152 21.62 4.31 3.05
C PRO A 152 20.11 3.97 3.07
N MET A 153 19.26 4.75 2.39
CA MET A 153 17.84 4.42 2.27
C MET A 153 17.59 3.15 1.46
N GLN A 154 18.38 2.87 0.42
CA GLN A 154 18.32 1.61 -0.32
C GLN A 154 18.70 0.44 0.60
N CYS A 155 19.78 0.58 1.37
CA CYS A 155 20.20 -0.44 2.32
C CYS A 155 19.12 -0.74 3.38
N ILE A 156 18.34 0.27 3.78
CA ILE A 156 17.21 0.12 4.69
C ILE A 156 16.00 -0.50 3.98
N LEU A 157 15.64 -0.06 2.77
CA LEU A 157 14.40 -0.49 2.11
C LEU A 157 14.50 -1.84 1.40
N THR A 158 15.65 -2.21 0.86
CA THR A 158 15.82 -3.48 0.14
C THR A 158 15.44 -4.71 0.98
N PRO A 159 15.96 -4.91 2.21
CA PRO A 159 15.55 -6.04 3.04
C PRO A 159 14.05 -6.00 3.42
N LEU A 160 13.50 -4.80 3.66
CA LEU A 160 12.06 -4.63 3.89
C LEU A 160 11.25 -5.17 2.70
N ILE A 161 11.60 -4.76 1.47
CA ILE A 161 10.91 -5.19 0.25
C ILE A 161 11.03 -6.71 0.06
N SER A 162 12.21 -7.29 0.31
CA SER A 162 12.41 -8.74 0.26
C SER A 162 11.52 -9.48 1.26
N ILE A 163 11.40 -8.98 2.48
CA ILE A 163 10.50 -9.55 3.51
C ILE A 163 9.04 -9.50 3.04
N LEU A 164 8.60 -8.39 2.47
CA LEU A 164 7.23 -8.26 1.96
C LEU A 164 6.97 -9.19 0.77
N SER A 165 7.95 -9.38 -0.11
CA SER A 165 7.87 -10.38 -1.18
C SER A 165 7.75 -11.79 -0.62
N LEU A 166 8.50 -12.13 0.43
CA LEU A 166 8.40 -13.43 1.08
C LEU A 166 7.03 -13.63 1.76
N ALA A 167 6.53 -12.59 2.46
CA ALA A 167 5.22 -12.61 3.08
C ALA A 167 4.10 -12.81 2.03
N LYS A 168 4.21 -12.13 0.88
CA LYS A 168 3.34 -12.34 -0.29
C LYS A 168 3.38 -13.79 -0.73
N SER A 169 4.58 -14.32 -1.03
CA SER A 169 4.78 -15.68 -1.51
C SER A 169 4.20 -16.72 -0.56
N ALA A 170 4.38 -16.55 0.75
CA ALA A 170 3.82 -17.44 1.76
C ALA A 170 2.28 -17.34 1.86
N SER A 171 1.71 -16.15 1.65
CA SER A 171 0.25 -15.94 1.75
C SER A 171 -0.53 -16.44 0.53
N LEU A 172 0.14 -16.75 -0.60
CA LEU A 172 -0.49 -17.35 -1.78
C LEU A 172 -1.10 -18.73 -1.50
N ALA A 173 -0.55 -19.50 -0.56
CA ALA A 173 -1.13 -20.78 -0.14
C ALA A 173 -2.56 -20.63 0.41
N PHE A 174 -2.92 -19.42 0.85
CA PHE A 174 -4.22 -19.07 1.40
C PHE A 174 -5.03 -18.16 0.48
N ALA A 175 -4.64 -18.02 -0.80
CA ALA A 175 -5.29 -17.15 -1.78
C ALA A 175 -6.83 -17.32 -1.93
N PRO A 176 -7.42 -18.53 -1.78
CA PRO A 176 -8.88 -18.68 -1.85
C PRO A 176 -9.64 -17.91 -0.76
N HIS A 177 -8.97 -17.62 0.37
CA HIS A 177 -9.54 -16.91 1.51
C HIS A 177 -8.79 -15.59 1.71
N THR A 178 -9.27 -14.51 1.08
CA THR A 178 -8.54 -13.22 1.04
C THR A 178 -8.28 -12.62 2.42
N GLU A 179 -9.24 -12.73 3.35
CA GLU A 179 -9.06 -12.31 4.75
C GLU A 179 -7.91 -13.04 5.45
N LEU A 180 -7.89 -14.37 5.32
CA LEU A 180 -6.85 -15.19 5.93
C LEU A 180 -5.48 -14.92 5.29
N SER A 181 -5.44 -14.78 3.96
CA SER A 181 -4.21 -14.42 3.23
C SER A 181 -3.62 -13.11 3.74
N ALA A 182 -4.43 -12.07 3.93
CA ALA A 182 -3.97 -10.78 4.42
C ALA A 182 -3.48 -10.83 5.87
N VAL A 183 -4.18 -11.55 6.76
CA VAL A 183 -3.76 -11.72 8.15
C VAL A 183 -2.43 -12.49 8.23
N ILE A 184 -2.25 -13.55 7.44
CA ILE A 184 -1.00 -14.32 7.39
C ILE A 184 0.12 -13.49 6.80
N ALA A 185 -0.13 -12.75 5.71
CA ALA A 185 0.84 -11.81 5.16
C ALA A 185 1.27 -10.77 6.21
N GLY A 186 0.32 -10.20 6.94
CA GLY A 186 0.57 -9.26 8.04
C GLY A 186 1.39 -9.88 9.17
N LEU A 187 1.08 -11.11 9.58
CA LEU A 187 1.82 -11.85 10.61
C LEU A 187 3.28 -12.07 10.20
N ILE A 188 3.51 -12.59 9.00
CA ILE A 188 4.85 -12.90 8.48
C ILE A 188 5.64 -11.62 8.27
N ALA A 189 5.04 -10.61 7.62
CA ALA A 189 5.69 -9.32 7.40
C ALA A 189 6.08 -8.66 8.72
N SER A 190 5.13 -8.52 9.67
CA SER A 190 5.37 -7.82 10.93
C SER A 190 6.41 -8.52 11.79
N SER A 191 6.39 -9.86 11.84
CA SER A 191 7.37 -10.63 12.62
C SER A 191 8.79 -10.53 12.03
N LEU A 192 8.94 -10.68 10.71
CA LEU A 192 10.25 -10.59 10.05
C LEU A 192 10.82 -9.17 10.07
N ILE A 193 9.99 -8.14 9.81
CA ILE A 193 10.44 -6.74 9.93
C ILE A 193 10.87 -6.46 11.37
N SER A 194 10.11 -6.92 12.37
CA SER A 194 10.49 -6.75 13.77
C SER A 194 11.84 -7.40 14.11
N LEU A 195 12.09 -8.63 13.64
CA LEU A 195 13.35 -9.33 13.87
C LEU A 195 14.56 -8.67 13.19
N VAL A 196 14.37 -8.01 12.04
CA VAL A 196 15.45 -7.35 11.33
C VAL A 196 15.74 -5.96 11.90
N TYR A 197 14.71 -5.16 12.20
CA TYR A 197 14.87 -3.75 12.57
C TYR A 197 14.76 -3.50 14.08
N LEU A 198 13.79 -4.09 14.76
CA LEU A 198 13.51 -3.78 16.17
C LEU A 198 14.33 -4.65 17.13
N PHE A 199 14.51 -5.94 16.84
CA PHE A 199 15.28 -6.86 17.67
C PHE A 199 16.71 -6.38 18.00
N PRO A 200 17.56 -5.94 17.05
CA PRO A 200 18.90 -5.44 17.39
C PRO A 200 18.85 -4.20 18.30
N ILE A 201 17.86 -3.33 18.13
CA ILE A 201 17.66 -2.15 19.00
C ILE A 201 17.28 -2.59 20.41
N VAL A 202 16.38 -3.57 20.54
CA VAL A 202 15.98 -4.12 21.85
C VAL A 202 17.17 -4.76 22.56
N LEU A 203 18.04 -5.48 21.85
CA LEU A 203 19.27 -6.04 22.44
C LEU A 203 20.22 -4.95 22.96
N ILE A 204 20.41 -3.85 22.21
CA ILE A 204 21.24 -2.72 22.65
C ILE A 204 20.64 -2.06 23.89
N LEU A 205 19.32 -1.82 23.91
CA LEU A 205 18.62 -1.27 25.07
C LEU A 205 18.73 -2.19 26.27
N GLN A 206 18.60 -3.50 26.07
CA GLN A 206 18.71 -4.49 27.14
C GLN A 206 20.15 -4.55 27.68
N ALA A 207 21.16 -4.56 26.82
CA ALA A 207 22.57 -4.54 27.23
C ALA A 207 22.89 -3.27 28.03
N THR A 208 22.40 -2.12 27.58
CA THR A 208 22.56 -0.85 28.29
C THR A 208 21.82 -0.85 29.63
N ALA A 209 20.59 -1.38 29.68
CA ALA A 209 19.83 -1.43 30.93
C ALA A 209 20.44 -2.39 31.96
N ARG A 210 21.05 -3.50 31.53
CA ARG A 210 21.81 -4.41 32.42
C ARG A 210 22.98 -3.69 33.08
N GLN A 211 23.64 -2.79 32.36
CA GLN A 211 24.71 -1.95 32.95
C GLN A 211 24.18 -1.11 34.13
N TYR A 212 22.91 -0.72 34.11
CA TYR A 212 22.23 0.00 35.18
C TYR A 212 21.37 -0.90 36.09
N GLN A 213 21.59 -2.23 36.07
CA GLN A 213 20.83 -3.22 36.86
C GLN A 213 19.31 -3.17 36.66
N ARG A 214 18.84 -2.70 35.50
CA ARG A 214 17.42 -2.67 35.13
C ARG A 214 17.09 -3.79 34.15
N SER A 215 15.92 -4.40 34.32
CA SER A 215 15.36 -5.35 33.36
C SER A 215 14.32 -4.66 32.47
N VAL A 216 14.55 -4.71 31.16
CA VAL A 216 13.65 -4.14 30.13
C VAL A 216 12.75 -5.22 29.53
N THR A 217 13.21 -6.47 29.52
CA THR A 217 12.56 -7.60 28.87
C THR A 217 12.21 -8.67 29.91
N GLY A 218 10.96 -8.68 30.37
CA GLY A 218 10.46 -9.66 31.34
C GLY A 218 9.47 -10.65 30.73
N PRO A 219 9.35 -11.87 31.27
CA PRO A 219 8.35 -12.84 30.81
C PRO A 219 6.92 -12.34 31.00
N ALA A 220 6.66 -11.49 32.00
CA ALA A 220 5.35 -10.87 32.20
C ALA A 220 4.97 -9.95 31.03
N LEU A 221 5.90 -9.08 30.58
CA LEU A 221 5.70 -8.19 29.44
C LEU A 221 5.37 -8.99 28.17
N VAL A 222 6.17 -10.01 27.84
CA VAL A 222 5.95 -10.84 26.65
C VAL A 222 4.59 -11.56 26.71
N LYS A 223 4.19 -12.06 27.89
CA LYS A 223 2.86 -12.67 28.08
C LYS A 223 1.73 -11.66 27.88
N THR A 224 1.86 -10.44 28.39
CA THR A 224 0.87 -9.37 28.18
C THR A 224 0.75 -9.01 26.69
N LEU A 225 1.88 -8.88 25.99
CA LEU A 225 1.90 -8.61 24.55
C LEU A 225 1.27 -9.76 23.75
N LEU A 226 1.54 -11.01 24.13
CA LEU A 226 0.93 -12.18 23.51
C LEU A 226 -0.60 -12.20 23.74
N GLY A 227 -1.05 -11.89 24.96
CA GLY A 227 -2.46 -11.74 25.29
C GLY A 227 -3.14 -10.66 24.46
N LEU A 228 -2.48 -9.52 24.25
CA LEU A 228 -2.96 -8.45 23.36
C LEU A 228 -3.06 -8.93 21.91
N GLY A 229 -2.08 -9.71 21.44
CA GLY A 229 -2.12 -10.35 20.13
C GLY A 229 -3.32 -11.27 19.96
N VAL A 230 -3.56 -12.17 20.91
CA VAL A 230 -4.74 -13.05 20.92
C VAL A 230 -6.03 -12.24 20.91
N PHE A 231 -6.13 -11.20 21.75
CA PHE A 231 -7.29 -10.33 21.80
C PHE A 231 -7.55 -9.63 20.45
N SER A 232 -6.51 -9.09 19.80
CA SER A 232 -6.64 -8.46 18.48
C SER A 232 -7.06 -9.44 17.38
N SER A 233 -6.60 -10.69 17.43
CA SER A 233 -7.05 -11.76 16.52
C SER A 233 -8.53 -12.09 16.73
N LEU A 234 -9.01 -12.09 17.98
CA LEU A 234 -10.44 -12.25 18.26
C LEU A 234 -11.27 -11.08 17.73
N LEU A 235 -10.77 -9.85 17.83
CA LEU A 235 -11.43 -8.69 17.22
C LEU A 235 -11.55 -8.82 15.69
N LEU A 236 -10.49 -9.30 15.03
CA LEU A 236 -10.52 -9.56 13.59
C LEU A 236 -11.54 -10.64 13.23
N LEU A 237 -11.60 -11.72 14.02
CA LEU A 237 -12.56 -12.80 13.83
C LEU A 237 -14.00 -12.30 14.02
N CYS A 238 -14.28 -11.57 15.10
CA CYS A 238 -15.58 -10.93 15.31
C CYS A 238 -15.90 -9.94 14.18
N GLY A 239 -14.91 -9.18 13.70
CA GLY A 239 -15.10 -8.22 12.62
C GLY A 239 -15.50 -8.93 11.33
N TYR A 240 -14.93 -10.10 11.07
CA TYR A 240 -15.29 -10.95 9.94
C TYR A 240 -16.73 -11.47 10.05
N PHE A 241 -17.13 -12.02 11.21
CA PHE A 241 -18.48 -12.56 11.38
C PHE A 241 -19.58 -11.50 11.38
N PHE A 242 -19.35 -10.35 12.02
CA PHE A 242 -20.35 -9.29 12.17
C PHE A 242 -20.24 -8.21 11.09
N SER A 243 -19.24 -8.28 10.20
CA SER A 243 -18.96 -7.27 9.15
C SER A 243 -18.84 -5.83 9.68
N ILE A 244 -18.27 -5.67 10.89
CA ILE A 244 -18.13 -4.36 11.55
C ILE A 244 -16.78 -3.75 11.19
N ARG A 245 -16.82 -2.65 10.41
CA ARG A 245 -15.63 -1.91 9.94
C ARG A 245 -14.67 -1.48 11.06
N LEU A 246 -15.20 -0.94 12.16
CA LEU A 246 -14.36 -0.48 13.28
C LEU A 246 -13.55 -1.62 13.92
N LEU A 247 -14.10 -2.84 13.93
CA LEU A 247 -13.43 -4.00 14.51
C LEU A 247 -12.27 -4.46 13.63
N HIS A 248 -12.42 -4.36 12.30
CA HIS A 248 -11.32 -4.56 11.36
C HIS A 248 -10.25 -3.49 11.47
N LEU A 249 -10.62 -2.21 11.57
CA LEU A 249 -9.68 -1.10 11.71
C LEU A 249 -8.81 -1.22 12.97
N VAL A 250 -9.47 -1.35 14.13
CA VAL A 250 -8.78 -1.44 15.43
C VAL A 250 -8.07 -2.79 15.56
N GLY A 251 -8.74 -3.88 15.17
CA GLY A 251 -8.18 -5.23 15.25
C GLY A 251 -6.93 -5.40 14.41
N SER A 252 -6.94 -4.98 13.14
CA SER A 252 -5.79 -5.15 12.23
C SER A 252 -4.57 -4.33 12.67
N SER A 253 -4.80 -3.08 13.10
CA SER A 253 -3.74 -2.19 13.59
C SER A 253 -3.12 -2.72 14.88
N LEU A 254 -3.94 -3.12 15.85
CA LEU A 254 -3.47 -3.73 17.10
C LEU A 254 -2.78 -5.07 16.85
N PHE A 255 -3.26 -5.87 15.90
CA PHE A 255 -2.65 -7.13 15.52
C PHE A 255 -1.24 -6.93 14.98
N VAL A 256 -1.06 -6.01 14.03
CA VAL A 256 0.27 -5.69 13.48
C VAL A 256 1.21 -5.20 14.58
N ILE A 257 0.79 -4.27 15.44
CA ILE A 257 1.61 -3.73 16.52
C ILE A 257 1.97 -4.82 17.55
N SER A 258 0.99 -5.62 17.97
CA SER A 258 1.23 -6.68 18.95
C SER A 258 2.16 -7.76 18.43
N VAL A 259 1.99 -8.23 17.19
CA VAL A 259 2.92 -9.17 16.54
C VAL A 259 4.32 -8.56 16.46
N PHE A 260 4.41 -7.31 16.01
CA PHE A 260 5.68 -6.59 15.90
C PHE A 260 6.41 -6.54 17.25
N LEU A 261 5.72 -6.23 18.35
CA LEU A 261 6.33 -6.18 19.68
C LEU A 261 6.64 -7.58 20.24
N VAL A 262 5.73 -8.55 20.10
CA VAL A 262 5.95 -9.93 20.57
C VAL A 262 7.18 -10.54 19.91
N SER A 263 7.36 -10.36 18.60
CA SER A 263 8.51 -10.92 17.89
C SER A 263 9.84 -10.36 18.40
N ALA A 264 9.98 -9.04 18.58
CA ALA A 264 11.22 -8.45 19.07
C ALA A 264 11.50 -8.78 20.54
N PHE A 265 10.54 -8.53 21.44
CA PHE A 265 10.72 -8.72 22.88
C PHE A 265 10.78 -10.21 23.26
N GLY A 266 10.04 -11.06 22.55
CA GLY A 266 10.11 -12.51 22.71
C GLY A 266 11.48 -13.07 22.30
N ALA A 267 11.99 -12.68 21.13
CA ALA A 267 13.33 -13.08 20.69
C ALA A 267 14.42 -12.59 21.65
N ALA A 268 14.33 -11.35 22.15
CA ALA A 268 15.28 -10.81 23.12
C ALA A 268 15.24 -11.58 24.46
N LEU A 269 14.06 -11.95 24.96
CA LEU A 269 13.92 -12.75 26.18
C LEU A 269 14.51 -14.17 26.01
N ILE A 270 14.31 -14.79 24.84
CA ILE A 270 14.89 -16.11 24.53
C ILE A 270 16.42 -16.01 24.49
N CYS A 271 16.95 -14.99 23.80
CA CYS A 271 18.39 -14.74 23.71
C CYS A 271 19.01 -14.52 25.10
N ASP A 272 18.36 -13.71 25.94
CA ASP A 272 18.79 -13.46 27.33
C ASP A 272 18.89 -14.75 28.15
N ARG A 273 17.81 -15.53 28.17
CA ARG A 273 17.77 -16.80 28.90
C ARG A 273 18.85 -17.75 28.42
N TRP A 274 19.06 -17.84 27.11
CA TRP A 274 20.10 -18.68 26.52
C TRP A 274 21.50 -18.25 26.97
N ILE A 275 21.80 -16.95 26.96
CA ILE A 275 23.08 -16.40 27.46
C ILE A 275 23.28 -16.75 28.94
N VAL A 276 22.29 -16.49 29.79
CA VAL A 276 22.37 -16.76 31.24
C VAL A 276 22.59 -18.25 31.53
N THR A 277 21.87 -19.14 30.83
CA THR A 277 22.06 -20.59 30.99
C THR A 277 23.46 -21.04 30.57
N ARG A 278 24.05 -20.40 29.55
CA ARG A 278 25.38 -20.76 29.06
C ARG A 278 26.49 -20.29 30.01
N THR A 279 26.42 -19.06 30.50
CA THR A 279 27.40 -18.53 31.47
C THR A 279 27.32 -19.24 32.82
N GLY A 280 26.13 -19.69 33.22
CA GLY A 280 25.95 -20.50 34.44
C GLY A 280 26.65 -21.86 34.33
N ASN A 281 26.50 -22.55 33.20
CA ASN A 281 27.15 -23.84 32.96
C ASN A 281 28.68 -23.73 32.88
N GLU A 282 29.23 -22.65 32.30
CA GLU A 282 30.68 -22.41 32.23
C GLU A 282 31.32 -22.07 33.59
N SER A 283 30.53 -21.63 34.59
CA SER A 283 31.03 -21.34 35.94
C SER A 283 31.07 -22.55 36.89
N MET A 284 30.43 -23.66 36.50
CA MET A 284 30.33 -24.91 37.28
C MET A 284 31.19 -26.06 36.75
N GLY A 285 31.84 -25.89 35.58
CA GLY A 285 32.78 -26.85 34.99
C GLY A 285 34.22 -26.42 35.20
#